data_AF-A0A8T1X5G2-F1
#
_entry.id   AF-A0A8T1X5G2-F1
#
_cell.length_a   1.000
_cell.length_b   1.000
_cell.length_c   1.000
_cell.angle_alpha   90.00
_cell.angle_beta   90.00
_cell.angle_gamma   90.00
#
_symmetry.space_group_name_H-M   'P 1'
#
loop_
_entity.id
_entity.type
_entity.pdbx_description
1 polymer ?
#
loop_
_entity_poly.entity_id
_entity_poly.type
_entity_poly.pdbx_seq_one_letter_code
_entity_poly.pdbx_strand_id
1 'polypeptide(L)'
;MSSSYKQKKMKTLATRKKTRKRRMEEGMTFEDDAGRLFQPPSVRDPRWKKPTADAIVANISKNKRRKVEANNSESDGDEIEIVQQNSSDDDGSEEEAVDDDSSDEGAGAMTALPKTPLRLCSSLDDIAAKVAAKHAEIRRNDGRQKTKVLLLVDARSIFKALKKKMNIRQEMVKPKSRLGVGSGKKPELAYKNTGLVKTPLDRFKDVNKTVIAGYKSGKLSTILAEDLSFYPYADLKVQHVVFVAKSAASAVNLDRNLLQDVKFDSFVIDDKLSDVDRNKLQELFNVVNP
;
A
#
# COMPACT_ATOMS: atom_id res chain seq x y z
N MET A 1 -9.05 -33.69 -28.72
CA MET A 1 -7.85 -34.44 -29.16
C MET A 1 -6.75 -34.35 -28.10
N SER A 2 -6.74 -35.28 -27.15
CA SER A 2 -5.69 -35.34 -26.12
C SER A 2 -4.50 -36.13 -26.68
N SER A 3 -3.31 -35.54 -26.74
CA SER A 3 -2.10 -36.30 -27.11
C SER A 3 -1.77 -37.30 -26.00
N SER A 4 -1.54 -38.56 -26.39
CA SER A 4 -1.21 -39.65 -25.48
C SER A 4 0.01 -39.31 -24.63
N TYR A 5 0.05 -39.83 -23.39
CA TYR A 5 1.20 -39.69 -22.48
C TYR A 5 2.52 -40.03 -23.17
N LYS A 6 2.52 -41.05 -24.05
CA LYS A 6 3.69 -41.44 -24.85
C LYS A 6 4.14 -40.32 -25.80
N GLN A 7 3.21 -39.64 -26.47
CA GLN A 7 3.53 -38.50 -27.35
C GLN A 7 4.06 -37.31 -26.57
N LYS A 8 3.48 -37.01 -25.40
CA LYS A 8 3.99 -35.95 -24.52
C LYS A 8 5.40 -36.26 -24.03
N LYS A 9 5.66 -37.49 -23.57
CA LYS A 9 6.99 -37.95 -23.14
C LYS A 9 8.02 -37.83 -24.26
N MET A 10 7.68 -38.26 -25.48
CA MET A 10 8.58 -38.17 -26.63
C MET A 10 8.86 -36.71 -27.02
N LYS A 11 7.85 -35.84 -27.00
CA LYS A 11 8.05 -34.39 -27.24
C LYS A 11 8.96 -33.76 -26.19
N THR A 12 8.75 -34.06 -24.91
CA THR A 12 9.60 -33.55 -23.81
C THR A 12 11.05 -34.05 -23.90
N LEU A 13 11.26 -35.31 -24.31
CA LEU A 13 12.60 -35.84 -24.53
C LEU A 13 13.28 -35.16 -25.72
N ALA A 14 12.57 -34.93 -26.82
CA ALA A 14 13.09 -34.25 -28.00
C ALA A 14 13.49 -32.80 -27.67
N THR A 15 12.66 -32.06 -26.92
CA THR A 15 12.99 -30.69 -26.51
C THR A 15 14.19 -30.66 -25.57
N ARG A 16 14.29 -31.59 -24.60
CA ARG A 16 15.47 -31.70 -23.72
C ARG A 16 16.76 -31.96 -24.51
N LYS A 17 16.73 -32.87 -25.49
CA LYS A 17 17.89 -33.15 -26.36
C LYS A 17 18.31 -31.92 -27.17
N LYS A 18 17.34 -31.18 -27.74
CA LYS A 18 17.60 -29.94 -28.49
C LYS A 18 18.20 -28.84 -27.61
N THR A 19 17.66 -28.64 -26.41
CA THR A 19 18.20 -27.66 -25.45
C THR A 19 19.60 -28.04 -24.95
N ARG A 20 19.87 -29.33 -24.74
CA ARG A 20 21.21 -29.83 -24.39
C ARG A 20 22.23 -29.49 -25.49
N LYS A 21 21.92 -29.83 -26.75
CA LYS A 21 22.80 -29.53 -27.90
C LYS A 21 23.06 -28.02 -28.03
N ARG A 22 22.02 -27.20 -27.92
CA ARG A 22 22.15 -25.75 -28.00
C ARG A 22 23.04 -25.16 -26.90
N ARG A 23 22.95 -25.66 -25.67
CA ARG A 23 23.81 -25.18 -24.56
C ARG A 23 25.27 -25.59 -24.70
N MET A 24 25.53 -26.74 -25.33
CA MET A 24 26.88 -27.16 -25.70
C MET A 24 27.45 -26.24 -26.79
N GLU A 25 26.66 -25.93 -27.83
CA GLU A 25 27.04 -25.00 -28.90
C GLU A 25 27.28 -23.57 -28.38
N GLU A 26 26.49 -23.12 -27.40
CA GLU A 26 26.66 -21.82 -26.73
C GLU A 26 27.77 -21.81 -25.67
N GLY A 27 28.53 -22.92 -25.50
CA GLY A 27 29.66 -23.01 -24.56
C GLY A 27 29.27 -22.96 -23.07
N MET A 28 27.98 -23.10 -22.74
CA MET A 28 27.45 -22.94 -21.38
C MET A 28 27.60 -24.19 -20.50
N THR A 29 27.87 -25.34 -21.12
CA THR A 29 28.07 -26.64 -20.46
C THR A 29 29.05 -27.46 -21.29
N PHE A 30 29.94 -28.21 -20.65
CA PHE A 30 30.86 -29.16 -21.30
C PHE A 30 30.49 -30.60 -20.92
N GLU A 31 30.82 -31.58 -21.75
CA GLU A 31 30.65 -33.00 -21.46
C GLU A 31 32.00 -33.61 -21.07
N ASP A 32 32.08 -34.24 -19.90
CA ASP A 32 33.24 -35.05 -19.54
C ASP A 32 33.28 -36.32 -20.42
N ASP A 33 34.44 -36.98 -20.53
CA ASP A 33 34.65 -38.21 -21.33
C ASP A 33 33.67 -39.37 -20.96
N ALA A 34 32.98 -39.27 -19.82
CA ALA A 34 31.93 -40.18 -19.39
C ALA A 34 30.50 -39.80 -19.84
N GLY A 35 30.34 -38.78 -20.71
CA GLY A 35 29.06 -38.32 -21.24
C GLY A 35 28.15 -37.58 -20.25
N ARG A 36 28.71 -37.18 -19.10
CA ARG A 36 28.01 -36.40 -18.06
C ARG A 36 28.21 -34.92 -18.33
N LEU A 37 27.12 -34.16 -18.34
CA LEU A 37 27.17 -32.71 -18.49
C LEU A 37 27.71 -32.10 -17.20
N PHE A 38 28.83 -31.39 -17.27
CA PHE A 38 29.31 -30.56 -16.17
C PHE A 38 28.35 -29.37 -16.07
N GLN A 39 27.43 -29.43 -15.09
CA GLN A 39 26.58 -28.29 -14.79
C GLN A 39 27.31 -27.40 -13.81
N PRO A 40 27.58 -26.12 -14.15
CA PRO A 40 28.13 -25.21 -13.18
C PRO A 40 27.19 -25.11 -11.97
N PRO A 41 27.75 -24.90 -10.76
CA PRO A 41 27.00 -24.68 -9.53
C PRO A 41 25.79 -23.77 -9.74
N SER A 42 24.60 -24.24 -9.36
CA SER A 42 23.38 -23.44 -9.48
C SER A 42 23.44 -22.22 -8.56
N VAL A 43 23.38 -21.01 -9.12
CA VAL A 43 23.28 -19.74 -8.37
C VAL A 43 22.00 -19.68 -7.52
N ARG A 44 21.01 -20.51 -7.85
CA ARG A 44 19.72 -20.58 -7.17
C ARG A 44 19.69 -21.55 -5.99
N ASP A 45 20.59 -22.54 -5.96
CA ASP A 45 20.65 -23.51 -4.88
C ASP A 45 21.49 -22.95 -3.72
N PRO A 46 20.91 -22.73 -2.53
CA PRO A 46 21.63 -22.18 -1.38
C PRO A 46 22.86 -22.99 -0.98
N ARG A 47 22.90 -24.30 -1.28
CA ARG A 47 24.04 -25.18 -0.95
C ARG A 47 25.31 -24.84 -1.71
N TRP A 48 25.17 -24.17 -2.86
CA TRP A 48 26.29 -23.82 -3.74
C TRP A 48 26.68 -22.34 -3.62
N LYS A 49 25.97 -21.56 -2.79
CA LYS A 49 26.34 -20.18 -2.48
C LYS A 49 27.46 -20.20 -1.45
N LYS A 50 28.60 -19.60 -1.79
CA LYS A 50 29.66 -19.34 -0.82
C LYS A 50 29.08 -18.46 0.31
N PRO A 51 29.23 -18.82 1.59
CA PRO A 51 28.77 -17.95 2.67
C PRO A 51 29.49 -16.61 2.59
N THR A 52 28.75 -15.51 2.79
CA THR A 52 29.31 -14.16 2.82
C THR A 52 30.15 -13.97 4.09
N ALA A 53 31.16 -13.09 4.04
CA ALA A 53 32.03 -12.81 5.19
C ALA A 53 31.23 -12.46 6.45
N ASP A 54 30.15 -11.68 6.30
CA ASP A 54 29.23 -11.32 7.38
C ASP A 54 28.50 -12.54 7.97
N ALA A 55 28.13 -13.52 7.15
CA ALA A 55 27.48 -14.75 7.62
C ALA A 55 28.45 -15.66 8.40
N ILE A 56 29.74 -15.63 8.04
CA ILE A 56 30.80 -16.35 8.75
C ILE A 56 31.02 -15.70 10.13
N VAL A 57 31.14 -14.37 10.19
CA VAL A 57 31.30 -13.62 11.45
C VAL A 57 30.07 -13.76 12.36
N ALA A 58 28.86 -13.75 11.78
CA ALA A 58 27.62 -13.99 12.50
C ALA A 58 27.53 -15.41 13.09
N ASN A 59 28.06 -16.43 12.41
CA ASN A 59 28.10 -17.79 12.95
C ASN A 59 29.16 -17.94 14.04
N ILE A 60 30.31 -17.28 13.92
CA ILE A 60 31.36 -17.28 14.96
C ILE A 60 30.85 -16.61 16.24
N SER A 61 30.17 -15.47 16.11
CA SER A 61 29.57 -14.75 17.26
C SER A 61 28.42 -15.52 17.92
N LYS A 62 27.58 -16.22 17.13
CA LYS A 62 26.51 -17.08 17.68
C LYS A 62 27.04 -18.33 18.39
N ASN A 63 28.11 -18.96 17.89
CA ASN A 63 28.73 -20.09 18.57
C ASN A 63 29.47 -19.68 19.86
N LYS A 64 29.95 -18.44 19.94
CA LYS A 64 30.59 -17.92 21.17
C LYS A 64 29.58 -17.68 22.30
N ARG A 65 28.35 -17.21 21.99
CA ARG A 65 27.29 -17.03 23.01
C ARG A 65 26.79 -18.35 23.60
N ARG A 66 26.57 -19.38 22.77
CA ARG A 66 26.13 -20.70 23.25
C ARG A 66 27.14 -21.40 24.16
N LYS A 67 28.44 -21.09 24.04
CA LYS A 67 29.49 -21.68 24.88
C LYS A 67 29.63 -20.98 26.25
N VAL A 68 29.04 -19.80 26.43
CA VAL A 68 29.05 -19.07 27.71
C VAL A 68 27.80 -19.38 28.53
N GLU A 69 26.66 -19.63 27.89
CA GLU A 69 25.42 -20.03 28.58
C GLU A 69 25.48 -21.47 29.14
N ALA A 70 26.35 -22.33 28.59
CA ALA A 70 26.51 -23.71 29.06
C ALA A 70 27.39 -23.86 30.33
N ASN A 71 28.12 -22.82 30.73
CA ASN A 71 29.05 -22.89 31.88
C ASN A 71 28.54 -22.14 33.14
N ASN A 72 27.33 -21.60 33.12
CA ASN A 72 26.75 -20.82 34.23
C ASN A 72 25.43 -21.40 34.79
N SER A 73 25.16 -22.69 34.58
CA SER A 73 23.97 -23.36 35.16
C SER A 73 24.33 -24.69 35.83
N GLU A 74 25.16 -24.60 36.87
CA GLU A 74 25.17 -25.58 37.97
C GLU A 74 24.99 -24.80 39.27
N SER A 75 23.74 -24.47 39.61
CA SER A 75 23.33 -24.24 41.00
C SER A 75 21.81 -24.37 41.10
N ASP A 76 21.46 -25.27 41.99
CA ASP A 76 20.16 -25.72 42.50
C ASP A 76 19.19 -24.57 42.83
N GLY A 77 17.89 -24.78 42.62
CA GLY A 77 16.84 -23.85 43.07
C GLY A 77 15.56 -23.91 42.25
N ASP A 78 14.69 -24.87 42.58
CA ASP A 78 13.27 -24.87 42.23
C ASP A 78 12.61 -23.56 42.70
N GLU A 79 12.04 -22.78 41.78
CA GLU A 79 10.87 -21.94 42.08
C GLU A 79 10.13 -21.56 40.79
N ILE A 80 8.94 -22.14 40.65
CA ILE A 80 7.98 -21.86 39.57
C ILE A 80 7.12 -20.68 40.05
N GLU A 81 7.33 -19.49 39.50
CA GLU A 81 6.53 -18.30 39.85
C GLU A 81 5.22 -18.28 39.04
N ILE A 82 4.12 -18.62 39.72
CA ILE A 82 2.73 -18.59 39.24
C ILE A 82 2.01 -17.42 39.93
N VAL A 83 1.52 -16.48 39.10
CA VAL A 83 0.32 -15.64 39.25
C VAL A 83 0.28 -14.57 40.36
N GLN A 84 0.04 -13.30 39.97
CA GLN A 84 -1.03 -12.54 40.62
C GLN A 84 -1.67 -11.47 39.72
N GLN A 85 -3.00 -11.55 39.70
CA GLN A 85 -3.99 -10.71 39.06
C GLN A 85 -4.58 -9.85 40.17
N ASN A 86 -4.41 -8.53 40.13
CA ASN A 86 -5.05 -7.63 41.09
C ASN A 86 -6.04 -6.70 40.38
N SER A 87 -7.30 -6.89 40.76
CA SER A 87 -8.47 -6.02 40.63
C SER A 87 -8.38 -4.84 41.60
N SER A 88 -8.82 -3.66 41.18
CA SER A 88 -9.43 -2.66 42.08
C SER A 88 -10.47 -1.85 41.30
N ASP A 89 -11.72 -1.99 41.75
CA ASP A 89 -12.84 -1.09 41.53
C ASP A 89 -12.57 0.27 42.17
N ASP A 90 -13.05 1.34 41.54
CA ASP A 90 -13.53 2.54 42.25
C ASP A 90 -14.68 3.13 41.42
N ASP A 91 -15.89 3.03 42.00
CA ASP A 91 -17.16 3.58 41.52
C ASP A 91 -17.69 4.51 42.61
N GLY A 92 -18.22 5.67 42.20
CA GLY A 92 -18.81 6.65 43.09
C GLY A 92 -19.16 7.97 42.39
N SER A 93 -20.33 8.01 41.74
CA SER A 93 -21.44 8.99 41.91
C SER A 93 -21.12 10.47 42.19
N GLU A 94 -21.78 11.52 41.70
CA GLU A 94 -23.08 11.76 41.05
C GLU A 94 -23.10 13.25 40.62
N GLU A 95 -24.15 13.63 39.89
CA GLU A 95 -24.43 14.90 39.21
C GLU A 95 -24.42 16.17 40.09
N GLU A 96 -24.19 17.35 39.47
CA GLU A 96 -24.92 18.61 39.70
C GLU A 96 -24.57 19.58 38.55
N ALA A 97 -25.59 20.24 38.01
CA ALA A 97 -25.51 21.17 36.89
C ALA A 97 -25.91 22.57 37.36
N VAL A 98 -25.09 23.59 37.07
CA VAL A 98 -25.39 25.05 36.99
C VAL A 98 -24.03 25.77 36.79
N ASP A 99 -23.83 26.88 36.09
CA ASP A 99 -24.61 27.74 35.19
C ASP A 99 -23.57 28.64 34.46
N ASP A 100 -24.01 29.23 33.36
CA ASP A 100 -23.46 30.32 32.53
C ASP A 100 -22.38 31.25 33.15
N ASP A 101 -21.23 31.43 32.47
CA ASP A 101 -20.77 32.76 31.99
C ASP A 101 -19.45 32.68 31.16
N SER A 102 -19.50 33.30 29.99
CA SER A 102 -18.45 33.85 29.14
C SER A 102 -16.96 33.48 29.33
N SER A 103 -16.40 32.83 28.30
CA SER A 103 -15.19 33.32 27.61
C SER A 103 -14.95 32.53 26.33
N ASP A 104 -15.74 32.90 25.33
CA ASP A 104 -15.34 32.90 23.92
C ASP A 104 -13.95 33.56 23.80
N GLU A 105 -13.10 33.06 22.88
CA GLU A 105 -11.69 33.48 22.60
C GLU A 105 -10.55 32.54 23.07
N GLY A 106 -10.80 31.45 23.80
CA GLY A 106 -9.71 30.56 24.28
C GLY A 106 -9.50 29.24 23.52
N ALA A 107 -10.55 28.68 22.92
CA ALA A 107 -10.54 27.31 22.40
C ALA A 107 -10.15 27.16 20.92
N GLY A 108 -10.01 28.27 20.19
CA GLY A 108 -9.74 28.25 18.74
C GLY A 108 -8.29 27.87 18.37
N ALA A 109 -7.34 28.02 19.30
CA ALA A 109 -5.93 27.79 19.03
C ALA A 109 -5.48 26.33 19.19
N MET A 110 -6.22 25.51 19.94
CA MET A 110 -5.84 24.10 20.22
C MET A 110 -6.37 23.09 19.19
N THR A 111 -7.25 23.51 18.28
CA THR A 111 -7.83 22.67 17.22
C THR A 111 -7.40 23.07 15.81
N ALA A 112 -6.51 24.08 15.70
CA ALA A 112 -6.00 24.55 14.42
C ALA A 112 -5.15 23.47 13.74
N LEU A 113 -5.76 22.76 12.80
CA LEU A 113 -5.10 21.77 11.94
C LEU A 113 -3.86 22.37 11.27
N PRO A 114 -2.75 21.63 11.18
CA PRO A 114 -1.54 22.12 10.54
C PRO A 114 -1.85 22.56 9.11
N LYS A 115 -1.34 23.73 8.70
CA LYS A 115 -1.47 24.23 7.33
C LYS A 115 -0.81 23.22 6.38
N THR A 116 -1.62 22.51 5.63
CA THR A 116 -1.14 21.55 4.62
C THR A 116 -0.72 22.32 3.36
N PRO A 117 0.32 21.87 2.64
CA PRO A 117 0.73 22.54 1.42
C PRO A 117 -0.34 22.39 0.33
N LEU A 118 -0.80 23.51 -0.21
CA LEU A 118 -1.66 23.56 -1.40
C LEU A 118 -0.78 23.77 -2.62
N ARG A 119 -0.79 22.81 -3.54
CA ARG A 119 0.02 22.90 -4.76
C ARG A 119 -0.83 23.38 -5.92
N LEU A 120 -0.48 24.56 -6.43
CA LEU A 120 -1.09 25.10 -7.64
C LEU A 120 -0.52 24.42 -8.88
N CYS A 121 -1.40 24.17 -9.84
CA CYS A 121 -1.09 23.46 -11.07
C CYS A 121 -1.62 24.26 -12.26
N SER A 122 -0.86 24.28 -13.34
CA SER A 122 -1.15 25.15 -14.51
C SER A 122 -2.21 24.56 -15.44
N SER A 123 -2.44 23.25 -15.39
CA SER A 123 -3.36 22.55 -16.28
C SER A 123 -3.84 21.21 -15.72
N LEU A 124 -4.84 20.62 -16.38
CA LEU A 124 -5.34 19.28 -16.06
C LEU A 124 -4.27 18.19 -16.17
N ASP A 125 -3.40 18.29 -17.19
CA ASP A 125 -2.33 17.31 -17.39
C ASP A 125 -1.21 17.48 -16.36
N ASP A 126 -0.90 18.71 -15.97
CA ASP A 126 0.05 19.02 -14.89
C ASP A 126 -0.46 18.47 -13.55
N ILE A 127 -1.74 18.68 -13.22
CA ILE A 127 -2.37 18.05 -12.04
C ILE A 127 -2.20 16.54 -12.07
N ALA A 128 -2.59 15.91 -13.18
CA ALA A 128 -2.57 14.46 -13.26
C ALA A 128 -1.14 13.92 -13.09
N ALA A 129 -0.13 14.63 -13.61
CA ALA A 129 1.28 14.30 -13.44
C ALA A 129 1.75 14.49 -12.00
N LYS A 130 1.47 15.64 -11.38
CA LYS A 130 1.87 15.95 -9.99
C LYS A 130 1.23 15.00 -8.98
N VAL A 131 -0.05 14.71 -9.13
CA VAL A 131 -0.79 13.76 -8.28
C VAL A 131 -0.24 12.34 -8.46
N ALA A 132 -0.01 11.89 -9.70
CA ALA A 132 0.59 10.58 -9.96
C ALA A 132 2.02 10.48 -9.39
N ALA A 133 2.81 11.55 -9.47
CA ALA A 133 4.14 11.62 -8.89
C ALA A 133 4.07 11.52 -7.35
N LYS A 134 3.14 12.25 -6.71
CA LYS A 134 2.95 12.19 -5.26
C LYS A 134 2.46 10.81 -4.80
N HIS A 135 1.54 10.20 -5.53
CA HIS A 135 1.12 8.82 -5.29
C HIS A 135 2.31 7.85 -5.38
N ALA A 136 3.16 7.99 -6.40
CA ALA A 136 4.36 7.17 -6.53
C ALA A 136 5.40 7.43 -5.41
N GLU A 137 5.50 8.65 -4.91
CA GLU A 137 6.34 9.01 -3.75
C GLU A 137 5.84 8.32 -2.49
N ILE A 138 4.54 8.40 -2.18
CA ILE A 138 3.91 7.69 -1.05
C ILE A 138 4.21 6.18 -1.16
N ARG A 139 4.10 5.62 -2.37
CA ARG A 139 4.40 4.19 -2.60
C ARG A 139 5.86 3.83 -2.41
N ARG A 140 6.79 4.71 -2.78
CA ARG A 140 8.23 4.51 -2.57
C ARG A 140 8.57 4.52 -1.08
N ASN A 141 7.98 5.44 -0.32
CA ASN A 141 8.27 5.58 1.11
C ASN A 141 7.73 4.41 1.94
N ASP A 142 6.61 3.80 1.55
CA ASP A 142 6.02 2.66 2.25
C ASP A 142 6.78 1.34 2.02
N GLY A 143 7.44 1.18 0.85
CA GLY A 143 8.22 -0.02 0.47
C GLY A 143 7.39 -1.29 0.26
N ARG A 144 6.48 -1.61 1.18
CA ARG A 144 5.56 -2.76 1.15
C ARG A 144 4.28 -2.51 0.36
N GLN A 145 4.03 -1.26 -0.05
CA GLN A 145 2.89 -0.82 -0.86
C GLN A 145 1.51 -1.16 -0.26
N LYS A 146 1.41 -1.21 1.07
CA LYS A 146 0.19 -1.44 1.84
C LYS A 146 -0.46 -0.17 2.35
N THR A 147 0.21 0.98 2.28
CA THR A 147 -0.36 2.27 2.66
C THR A 147 -1.66 2.50 1.92
N LYS A 148 -2.69 2.81 2.70
CA LYS A 148 -4.05 3.06 2.25
C LYS A 148 -4.16 4.51 1.82
N VAL A 149 -4.24 4.71 0.50
CA VAL A 149 -4.34 6.03 -0.13
C VAL A 149 -5.75 6.23 -0.67
N LEU A 150 -6.32 7.41 -0.46
CA LEU A 150 -7.57 7.84 -1.08
C LEU A 150 -7.27 9.03 -1.99
N LEU A 151 -7.66 8.92 -3.24
CA LEU A 151 -7.61 10.02 -4.21
C LEU A 151 -9.03 10.58 -4.35
N LEU A 152 -9.25 11.78 -3.83
CA LEU A 152 -10.51 12.51 -3.92
C LEU A 152 -10.42 13.54 -5.03
N VAL A 153 -11.44 13.57 -5.87
CA VAL A 153 -11.48 14.42 -7.06
C VAL A 153 -12.82 15.15 -7.13
N ASP A 154 -12.79 16.46 -7.37
CA ASP A 154 -14.01 17.27 -7.48
C ASP A 154 -14.72 17.19 -8.85
N ALA A 155 -13.97 16.92 -9.91
CA ALA A 155 -14.45 17.04 -11.28
C ALA A 155 -14.18 15.79 -12.12
N ARG A 156 -15.19 15.39 -12.91
CA ARG A 156 -15.10 14.26 -13.85
C ARG A 156 -13.96 14.35 -14.86
N SER A 157 -13.57 15.55 -15.28
CA SER A 157 -12.44 15.78 -16.19
C SER A 157 -11.12 15.33 -15.55
N ILE A 158 -10.89 15.72 -14.30
CA ILE A 158 -9.73 15.32 -13.50
C ILE A 158 -9.77 13.82 -13.24
N PHE A 159 -10.94 13.27 -12.90
CA PHE A 159 -11.10 11.83 -12.69
C PHE A 159 -10.68 11.02 -13.92
N LYS A 160 -11.11 11.45 -15.12
CA LYS A 160 -10.70 10.84 -16.39
C LYS A 160 -9.20 10.99 -16.65
N ALA A 161 -8.63 12.16 -16.39
CA ALA A 161 -7.20 12.43 -16.57
C ALA A 161 -6.34 11.54 -15.66
N LEU A 162 -6.67 11.45 -14.38
CA LEU A 162 -5.99 10.59 -13.40
C LEU A 162 -6.14 9.11 -13.74
N LYS A 163 -7.34 8.66 -14.11
CA LYS A 163 -7.57 7.29 -14.58
C LYS A 163 -6.67 6.91 -15.74
N LYS A 164 -6.50 7.81 -16.71
CA LYS A 164 -5.60 7.62 -17.86
C LYS A 164 -4.13 7.63 -17.44
N LYS A 165 -3.71 8.63 -16.65
CA LYS A 165 -2.31 8.83 -16.24
C LYS A 165 -1.78 7.71 -15.35
N MET A 166 -2.60 7.22 -14.42
CA MET A 166 -2.27 6.12 -13.52
C MET A 166 -2.54 4.73 -14.12
N ASN A 167 -2.97 4.67 -15.38
CA ASN A 167 -3.34 3.45 -16.11
C ASN A 167 -4.29 2.53 -15.33
N ILE A 168 -5.35 3.10 -14.74
CA ILE A 168 -6.29 2.35 -13.90
C ILE A 168 -7.29 1.61 -14.81
N ARG A 169 -7.10 0.30 -14.94
CA ARG A 169 -7.97 -0.59 -15.72
C ARG A 169 -8.25 -1.87 -14.95
N GLN A 170 -9.44 -2.44 -15.19
CA GLN A 170 -9.71 -3.80 -14.75
C GLN A 170 -8.98 -4.76 -15.67
N GLU A 171 -8.30 -5.73 -15.09
CA GLU A 171 -7.58 -6.76 -15.84
C GLU A 171 -8.14 -8.13 -15.48
N MET A 172 -8.04 -9.09 -16.41
CA MET A 172 -8.36 -10.48 -16.13
C MET A 172 -7.33 -11.04 -15.15
N VAL A 173 -7.75 -11.20 -13.90
CA VAL A 173 -6.94 -11.84 -12.87
C VAL A 173 -7.26 -13.33 -12.86
N LYS A 174 -6.24 -14.13 -13.18
CA LYS A 174 -6.34 -15.58 -13.06
C LYS A 174 -6.33 -15.95 -11.57
N PRO A 175 -7.30 -16.75 -11.10
CA PRO A 175 -7.31 -17.19 -9.71
C PRO A 175 -6.06 -18.03 -9.45
N LYS A 176 -5.31 -17.64 -8.42
CA LYS A 176 -4.12 -18.39 -7.99
C LYS A 176 -4.58 -19.72 -7.37
N SER A 177 -4.05 -20.82 -7.89
CA SER A 177 -4.18 -22.11 -7.23
C SER A 177 -3.27 -22.16 -6.01
N ARG A 178 -3.78 -22.64 -4.86
CA ARG A 178 -2.97 -22.86 -3.65
C ARG A 178 -1.99 -24.04 -3.78
N LEU A 179 -2.20 -24.95 -4.73
CA LEU A 179 -1.48 -26.25 -4.80
C LEU A 179 -0.89 -26.58 -6.18
N GLY A 180 -0.71 -25.60 -7.07
CA GLY A 180 -0.12 -25.85 -8.39
C GLY A 180 -1.02 -26.63 -9.38
N VAL A 181 -2.20 -27.08 -8.94
CA VAL A 181 -3.24 -27.66 -9.79
C VAL A 181 -4.06 -26.52 -10.39
N GLY A 182 -4.26 -26.46 -11.71
CA GLY A 182 -4.99 -25.35 -12.36
C GLY A 182 -6.28 -24.98 -11.62
N SER A 183 -6.46 -23.70 -11.28
CA SER A 183 -7.70 -23.27 -10.61
C SER A 183 -8.85 -23.41 -11.60
N GLY A 184 -9.85 -24.23 -11.27
CA GLY A 184 -11.10 -24.35 -12.04
C GLY A 184 -12.01 -23.11 -11.92
N LYS A 185 -11.61 -22.10 -11.14
CA LYS A 185 -12.32 -20.84 -11.03
C LYS A 185 -12.13 -20.02 -12.30
N LYS A 186 -13.22 -19.46 -12.82
CA LYS A 186 -13.18 -18.59 -13.99
C LYS A 186 -12.34 -17.34 -13.67
N PRO A 187 -11.53 -16.84 -14.62
CA PRO A 187 -10.87 -15.55 -14.48
C PRO A 187 -11.89 -14.45 -14.22
N GLU A 188 -11.58 -13.54 -13.30
CA GLU A 188 -12.44 -12.42 -12.96
C GLU A 188 -11.77 -11.10 -13.37
N LEU A 189 -12.57 -10.12 -13.78
CA LEU A 189 -12.10 -8.76 -14.02
C LEU A 189 -11.95 -8.05 -12.68
N ALA A 190 -10.71 -7.77 -12.29
CA ALA A 190 -10.41 -7.09 -11.04
C ALA A 190 -9.39 -5.97 -11.24
N TYR A 191 -9.45 -4.97 -10.35
CA TYR A 191 -8.40 -3.97 -10.24
C TYR A 191 -7.17 -4.57 -9.56
N LYS A 192 -5.97 -4.22 -10.03
CA LYS A 192 -4.71 -4.66 -9.40
C LYS A 192 -4.47 -3.96 -8.07
N ASN A 193 -4.23 -2.64 -8.12
CA ASN A 193 -3.79 -1.86 -6.95
C ASN A 193 -4.73 -0.69 -6.64
N THR A 194 -5.29 -0.07 -7.67
CA THR A 194 -6.17 1.10 -7.55
C THR A 194 -7.58 0.76 -8.00
N GLY A 195 -8.54 0.86 -7.10
CA GLY A 195 -9.96 0.69 -7.38
C GLY A 195 -10.64 2.00 -7.77
N LEU A 196 -11.68 1.91 -8.58
CA LEU A 196 -12.56 3.03 -8.89
C LEU A 196 -13.85 2.89 -8.10
N VAL A 197 -14.29 3.98 -7.49
CA VAL A 197 -15.55 4.05 -6.74
C VAL A 197 -16.50 5.02 -7.41
N LYS A 198 -17.77 4.63 -7.55
CA LYS A 198 -18.86 5.53 -7.95
C LYS A 198 -19.38 6.28 -6.73
N THR A 199 -19.72 7.54 -6.92
CA THR A 199 -20.14 8.46 -5.86
C THR A 199 -21.53 9.02 -6.18
N PRO A 200 -22.32 9.45 -5.18
CA PRO A 200 -22.06 9.31 -3.75
C PRO A 200 -22.11 7.84 -3.29
N LEU A 201 -21.30 7.49 -2.30
CA LEU A 201 -21.07 6.10 -1.91
C LEU A 201 -22.34 5.37 -1.47
N ASP A 202 -23.26 6.05 -0.79
CA ASP A 202 -24.50 5.45 -0.28
C ASP A 202 -25.43 4.97 -1.38
N ARG A 203 -25.56 5.76 -2.46
CA ARG A 203 -26.41 5.41 -3.61
C ARG A 203 -25.86 4.24 -4.43
N PHE A 204 -24.54 4.04 -4.39
CA PHE A 204 -23.85 3.03 -5.20
C PHE A 204 -23.19 1.95 -4.34
N LYS A 205 -23.64 1.75 -3.11
CA LYS A 205 -23.05 0.81 -2.13
C LYS A 205 -22.85 -0.59 -2.71
N ASP A 206 -23.84 -1.11 -3.43
CA ASP A 206 -23.77 -2.44 -4.04
C ASP A 206 -22.74 -2.53 -5.18
N VAL A 207 -22.67 -1.48 -6.01
CA VAL A 207 -21.69 -1.40 -7.11
C VAL A 207 -20.27 -1.28 -6.57
N ASN A 208 -20.09 -0.55 -5.48
CA ASN A 208 -18.80 -0.30 -4.86
C ASN A 208 -18.37 -1.40 -3.88
N LYS A 209 -19.27 -2.30 -3.50
CA LYS A 209 -19.05 -3.32 -2.46
C LYS A 209 -17.78 -4.13 -2.68
N THR A 210 -17.52 -4.55 -3.91
CA THR A 210 -16.34 -5.35 -4.27
C THR A 210 -15.03 -4.56 -4.12
N VAL A 211 -15.03 -3.30 -4.54
CA VAL A 211 -13.87 -2.39 -4.45
C VAL A 211 -13.59 -2.03 -3.00
N ILE A 212 -14.62 -1.67 -2.22
CA ILE A 212 -14.50 -1.34 -0.80
C ILE A 212 -14.01 -2.56 -0.01
N ALA A 213 -14.57 -3.76 -0.26
CA ALA A 213 -14.11 -4.98 0.40
C ALA A 213 -12.66 -5.33 0.01
N GLY A 214 -12.30 -5.13 -1.25
CA GLY A 214 -10.92 -5.26 -1.73
C GLY A 214 -9.95 -4.33 -1.01
N TYR A 215 -10.37 -3.09 -0.76
CA TYR A 215 -9.59 -2.10 -0.02
C TYR A 215 -9.49 -2.41 1.48
N LYS A 216 -10.61 -2.77 2.13
CA LYS A 216 -10.63 -3.17 3.55
C LYS A 216 -9.74 -4.39 3.81
N SER A 217 -9.75 -5.37 2.89
CA SER A 217 -8.91 -6.57 2.96
C SER A 217 -7.44 -6.36 2.54
N GLY A 218 -7.07 -5.17 2.05
CA GLY A 218 -5.71 -4.85 1.60
C GLY A 218 -5.33 -5.44 0.24
N LYS A 219 -6.28 -5.97 -0.53
CA LYS A 219 -6.07 -6.34 -1.94
C LYS A 219 -5.89 -5.11 -2.83
N LEU A 220 -6.62 -4.04 -2.51
CA LEU A 220 -6.45 -2.72 -3.09
C LEU A 220 -5.83 -1.83 -2.04
N SER A 221 -4.90 -1.00 -2.46
CA SER A 221 -4.21 -0.05 -1.58
C SER A 221 -4.52 1.40 -1.95
N THR A 222 -5.15 1.65 -3.10
CA THR A 222 -5.68 2.98 -3.48
C THR A 222 -7.12 2.90 -3.94
N ILE A 223 -7.91 3.91 -3.59
CA ILE A 223 -9.22 4.19 -4.19
C ILE A 223 -9.14 5.56 -4.89
N LEU A 224 -9.73 5.64 -6.09
CA LEU A 224 -10.03 6.90 -6.76
C LEU A 224 -11.54 7.12 -6.74
N ALA A 225 -11.96 8.27 -6.22
CA ALA A 225 -13.36 8.66 -6.08
C ALA A 225 -13.59 10.09 -6.57
N GLU A 226 -14.74 10.31 -7.22
CA GLU A 226 -15.23 11.63 -7.61
C GLU A 226 -16.15 12.17 -6.50
N ASP A 227 -15.57 12.55 -5.36
CA ASP A 227 -16.32 13.07 -4.21
C ASP A 227 -15.59 14.26 -3.58
N LEU A 228 -16.38 15.20 -3.07
CA LEU A 228 -15.94 16.33 -2.27
C LEU A 228 -16.09 16.05 -0.77
N SER A 229 -16.92 15.06 -0.41
CA SER A 229 -17.18 14.71 0.97
C SER A 229 -16.22 13.61 1.40
N PHE A 230 -15.39 13.86 2.41
CA PHE A 230 -14.58 12.82 3.03
C PHE A 230 -15.43 11.86 3.90
N TYR A 231 -16.70 12.21 4.13
CA TYR A 231 -17.63 11.57 5.04
C TYR A 231 -17.85 10.05 4.85
N PRO A 232 -17.75 9.44 3.65
CA PRO A 232 -17.97 7.99 3.53
C PRO A 232 -16.68 7.14 3.64
N TYR A 233 -15.52 7.73 4.03
CA TYR A 233 -14.23 7.04 4.02
C TYR A 233 -13.55 6.82 5.38
N ALA A 234 -14.10 7.35 6.47
CA ALA A 234 -13.54 7.18 7.83
C ALA A 234 -13.35 5.69 8.20
N ASP A 235 -14.35 4.85 7.89
CA ASP A 235 -14.33 3.40 8.10
C ASP A 235 -13.21 2.65 7.36
N LEU A 236 -12.58 3.29 6.37
CA LEU A 236 -11.60 2.61 5.52
C LEU A 236 -10.19 2.59 6.14
N LYS A 237 -9.97 3.27 7.28
CA LYS A 237 -8.65 3.44 7.90
C LYS A 237 -7.64 4.02 6.90
N VAL A 238 -8.03 5.12 6.28
CA VAL A 238 -7.22 5.82 5.28
C VAL A 238 -6.00 6.44 5.99
N GLN A 239 -4.81 6.29 5.40
CA GLN A 239 -3.57 6.86 5.95
C GLN A 239 -3.12 8.11 5.20
N HIS A 240 -3.42 8.17 3.90
CA HIS A 240 -3.11 9.31 3.04
C HIS A 240 -4.33 9.69 2.21
N VAL A 241 -4.61 10.99 2.16
CA VAL A 241 -5.63 11.57 1.29
C VAL A 241 -4.93 12.55 0.36
N VAL A 242 -5.13 12.34 -0.94
CA VAL A 242 -4.73 13.29 -1.96
C VAL A 242 -6.01 13.89 -2.53
N PHE A 243 -6.25 15.15 -2.22
CA PHE A 243 -7.38 15.91 -2.73
C PHE A 243 -6.97 16.67 -3.99
N VAL A 244 -7.83 16.60 -5.00
CA VAL A 244 -7.57 17.19 -6.31
C VAL A 244 -8.80 17.95 -6.74
N ALA A 245 -8.67 19.27 -6.85
CA ALA A 245 -9.75 20.13 -7.28
C ALA A 245 -9.44 20.90 -8.56
N LYS A 246 -10.49 21.15 -9.33
CA LYS A 246 -10.50 22.06 -10.47
C LYS A 246 -10.53 23.51 -10.00
N SER A 247 -11.26 23.80 -8.92
CA SER A 247 -11.39 25.15 -8.37
C SER A 247 -10.93 25.20 -6.92
N ALA A 248 -10.32 26.33 -6.55
CA ALA A 248 -9.95 26.67 -5.19
C ALA A 248 -11.12 26.66 -4.21
N ALA A 249 -12.30 27.08 -4.64
CA ALA A 249 -13.50 27.09 -3.79
C ALA A 249 -13.85 25.68 -3.28
N SER A 250 -13.63 24.65 -4.10
CA SER A 250 -13.83 23.24 -3.71
C SER A 250 -12.89 22.81 -2.59
N ALA A 251 -11.67 23.37 -2.52
CA ALA A 251 -10.71 23.05 -1.47
C ALA A 251 -11.06 23.70 -0.12
N VAL A 252 -11.75 24.86 -0.14
CA VAL A 252 -12.22 25.57 1.05
C VAL A 252 -13.37 24.83 1.74
N ASN A 253 -14.26 24.19 0.98
CA ASN A 253 -15.44 23.50 1.50
C ASN A 253 -15.16 22.10 2.07
N LEU A 254 -13.89 21.66 2.08
CA LEU A 254 -13.53 20.36 2.61
C LEU A 254 -13.48 20.43 4.15
N ASP A 255 -14.26 19.58 4.82
CA ASP A 255 -14.19 19.47 6.28
C ASP A 255 -12.86 18.85 6.72
N ARG A 256 -11.96 19.71 7.19
CA ARG A 256 -10.59 19.32 7.57
C ARG A 256 -10.55 18.58 8.91
N ASN A 257 -11.58 18.73 9.75
CA ASN A 257 -11.62 18.04 11.05
C ASN A 257 -11.64 16.52 10.86
N LEU A 258 -12.24 16.03 9.77
CA LEU A 258 -12.25 14.62 9.42
C LEU A 258 -10.87 14.08 8.97
N LEU A 259 -9.87 14.95 8.79
CA LEU A 259 -8.56 14.63 8.26
C LEU A 259 -7.43 14.77 9.29
N GLN A 260 -7.75 14.99 10.58
CA GLN A 260 -6.77 15.21 11.65
C GLN A 260 -5.70 14.10 11.74
N ASP A 261 -6.10 12.84 11.63
CA ASP A 261 -5.20 11.69 11.75
C ASP A 261 -4.58 11.24 10.41
N VAL A 262 -4.79 11.99 9.32
CA VAL A 262 -4.50 11.56 7.96
C VAL A 262 -3.50 12.50 7.29
N LYS A 263 -2.51 11.93 6.59
CA LYS A 263 -1.59 12.73 5.78
C LYS A 263 -2.34 13.28 4.56
N PHE A 264 -2.46 14.60 4.50
CA PHE A 264 -3.24 15.28 3.48
C PHE A 264 -2.36 16.07 2.52
N ASP A 265 -2.54 15.84 1.22
CA ASP A 265 -1.93 16.58 0.13
C ASP A 265 -3.03 17.18 -0.77
N SER A 266 -2.94 18.47 -1.12
CA SER A 266 -3.95 19.15 -1.95
C SER A 266 -3.38 19.73 -3.22
N PHE A 267 -4.06 19.50 -4.35
CA PHE A 267 -3.70 19.98 -5.68
C PHE A 267 -4.88 20.71 -6.32
N VAL A 268 -4.64 21.92 -6.83
CA VAL A 268 -5.68 22.77 -7.41
C VAL A 268 -5.21 23.36 -8.75
N ILE A 269 -6.12 23.50 -9.72
CA ILE A 269 -5.81 24.24 -10.96
C ILE A 269 -5.86 25.74 -10.64
N ASP A 270 -4.81 26.46 -11.02
CA ASP A 270 -4.75 27.92 -10.91
C ASP A 270 -5.66 28.57 -11.98
N ASP A 271 -6.97 28.39 -11.85
CA ASP A 271 -7.97 29.10 -12.64
C ASP A 271 -8.32 30.40 -11.90
N LYS A 272 -7.71 31.52 -12.33
CA LYS A 272 -8.05 32.92 -11.99
C LYS A 272 -8.75 33.09 -10.63
N LEU A 273 -8.03 32.82 -9.55
CA LEU A 273 -8.58 33.01 -8.20
C LEU A 273 -8.97 34.47 -7.96
N SER A 274 -10.13 34.68 -7.32
CA SER A 274 -10.44 35.98 -6.73
C SER A 274 -9.51 36.23 -5.54
N ASP A 275 -9.23 37.50 -5.23
CA ASP A 275 -8.38 37.86 -4.09
C ASP A 275 -8.97 37.39 -2.75
N VAL A 276 -10.30 37.30 -2.66
CA VAL A 276 -11.03 36.76 -1.50
C VAL A 276 -10.75 35.26 -1.31
N ASP A 277 -10.76 34.49 -2.40
CA ASP A 277 -10.47 33.06 -2.35
C ASP A 277 -9.00 32.79 -2.04
N ARG A 278 -8.08 33.65 -2.52
CA ARG A 278 -6.65 33.57 -2.19
C ARG A 278 -6.38 33.77 -0.71
N ASN A 279 -7.01 34.77 -0.10
CA ASN A 279 -6.83 35.05 1.33
C ASN A 279 -7.35 33.87 2.17
N LYS A 280 -8.54 33.34 1.87
CA LYS A 280 -9.09 32.15 2.54
C LYS A 280 -8.22 30.90 2.35
N LEU A 281 -7.63 30.72 1.17
CA LEU A 281 -6.69 29.63 0.95
C LEU A 281 -5.38 29.79 1.72
N GLN A 282 -4.87 31.01 1.90
CA GLN A 282 -3.65 31.25 2.70
C GLN A 282 -3.89 31.09 4.21
N GLU A 283 -5.12 31.30 4.67
CA GLU A 283 -5.54 30.97 6.03
C GLU A 283 -5.53 29.45 6.25
N LEU A 284 -6.07 28.69 5.30
CA LEU A 284 -6.21 27.24 5.43
C LEU A 284 -4.93 26.46 5.03
N PHE A 285 -4.18 26.93 4.05
CA PHE A 285 -3.09 26.19 3.41
C PHE A 285 -1.80 27.01 3.32
N ASN A 286 -0.67 26.29 3.24
CA ASN A 286 0.57 26.88 2.77
C ASN A 286 0.56 26.82 1.23
N VAL A 287 0.21 27.93 0.58
CA VAL A 287 0.14 28.00 -0.88
C VAL A 287 1.54 27.92 -1.46
N VAL A 288 1.80 26.85 -2.22
CA VAL A 288 3.05 26.64 -2.96
C VAL A 288 2.78 26.89 -4.43
N ASN A 289 3.33 28.00 -4.93
CA ASN A 289 3.31 28.34 -6.35
C ASN A 289 4.16 27.33 -7.15
N PRO A 290 3.81 27.08 -8.43
CA PRO A 290 4.47 26.09 -9.29
C PRO A 290 5.96 26.37 -9.51
#